data_AF-A0A532TWF1-F1
#
_entry.id   AF-A0A532TWF1-F1
#
_cell.length_a   1.000
_cell.length_b   1.000
_cell.length_c   1.000
_cell.angle_alpha   90.00
_cell.angle_beta   90.00
_cell.angle_gamma   90.00
#
_symmetry.space_group_name_H-M   'P 1'
#
loop_
_entity.id
_entity.type
_entity.pdbx_description
1 polymer ?
#
loop_
_entity_poly.entity_id
_entity_poly.type
_entity_poly.pdbx_seq_one_letter_code
_entity_poly.pdbx_strand_id
1 'polypeptide(L)'
;MLDVLVYVLFGLFLLMVPGFLFTLVLYPRRESLDFWERMGVSLGLGVLVLIYLGFVLAQPGVKMLTLVPFILAVLGVCLLFVFIAYWRGGLEVAIIYERALMRKISRLRYVRALMRKISRLRPPKPKPVPPEEKPTPPEQPHPPEELPAPPEEKPAPPEELPAQPPQPPEEKRESGEGV
;
A
#
# COMPACT_ATOMS: atom_id res chain seq x y z
N MET A 1 10.08 13.65 -2.74
CA MET A 1 9.29 12.49 -3.22
C MET A 1 9.45 11.28 -2.32
N LEU A 2 10.68 10.89 -1.96
CA LEU A 2 10.93 9.77 -1.04
C LEU A 2 10.26 9.96 0.33
N ASP A 3 10.27 11.17 0.89
CA ASP A 3 9.68 11.44 2.21
C ASP A 3 8.18 11.15 2.23
N VAL A 4 7.45 11.58 1.20
CA VAL A 4 6.02 11.32 1.05
C VAL A 4 5.75 9.81 1.01
N LEU A 5 6.58 9.07 0.25
CA LEU A 5 6.47 7.61 0.18
C LEU A 5 6.65 6.96 1.55
N VAL A 6 7.62 7.46 2.34
CA VAL A 6 7.88 6.95 3.70
C VAL A 6 6.69 7.22 4.62
N TYR A 7 6.10 8.41 4.61
CA TYR A 7 4.93 8.72 5.43
C TYR A 7 3.70 7.89 5.03
N VAL A 8 3.47 7.68 3.74
CA VAL A 8 2.37 6.84 3.25
C VAL A 8 2.58 5.39 3.66
N LEU A 9 3.79 4.83 3.49
CA LEU A 9 4.11 3.47 3.95
C LEU A 9 3.95 3.33 5.46
N PHE A 10 4.38 4.35 6.22
CA PHE A 10 4.29 4.35 7.67
C PHE A 10 2.83 4.42 8.15
N GLY A 11 2.00 5.27 7.54
CA GLY A 11 0.57 5.33 7.84
C GLY A 11 -0.14 4.02 7.49
N LEU A 12 0.17 3.43 6.32
CA LEU A 12 -0.37 2.14 5.94
C LEU A 12 0.07 1.04 6.90
N PHE A 13 1.33 1.06 7.37
CA PHE A 13 1.82 0.12 8.36
C PHE A 13 1.11 0.28 9.71
N LEU A 14 0.95 1.52 10.20
CA LEU A 14 0.21 1.82 11.43
C LEU A 14 -1.26 1.42 11.35
N LEU A 15 -1.85 1.41 10.15
CA LEU A 15 -3.20 0.93 9.91
C LEU A 15 -3.26 -0.61 9.88
N MET A 16 -2.36 -1.22 9.11
CA MET A 16 -2.44 -2.63 8.76
C MET A 16 -2.00 -3.54 9.91
N VAL A 17 -1.00 -3.13 10.71
CA VAL A 17 -0.47 -3.92 11.84
C VAL A 17 -1.50 -4.16 12.95
N PRO A 18 -2.13 -3.14 13.56
CA PRO A 18 -3.11 -3.38 14.62
C PRO A 18 -4.32 -4.15 14.11
N GLY A 19 -4.76 -3.86 12.88
CA GLY A 19 -5.86 -4.59 12.24
C GLY A 19 -5.54 -6.07 11.99
N PHE A 20 -4.31 -6.38 11.57
CA PHE A 20 -3.85 -7.76 11.40
C PHE A 20 -3.67 -8.50 12.72
N LEU A 21 -3.16 -7.84 13.75
CA LEU A 21 -3.09 -8.41 15.09
C LEU A 21 -4.49 -8.72 15.62
N PHE A 22 -5.44 -7.82 15.39
CA PHE A 22 -6.82 -8.02 15.80
C PHE A 22 -7.50 -9.17 15.04
N THR A 23 -7.21 -9.37 13.74
CA THR A 23 -7.70 -10.55 13.02
C THR A 23 -7.12 -11.85 13.56
N LEU A 24 -5.86 -11.87 14.02
CA LEU A 24 -5.28 -13.06 14.66
C LEU A 24 -5.97 -13.38 15.99
N VAL A 25 -6.37 -12.35 16.74
CA VAL A 25 -7.15 -12.53 17.98
C VAL A 25 -8.53 -13.10 17.67
N LEU A 26 -9.25 -12.54 16.70
CA LEU A 26 -10.60 -12.97 16.34
C LEU A 26 -10.62 -14.35 15.66
N TYR A 27 -9.73 -14.57 14.69
CA TYR A 27 -9.66 -15.75 13.82
C TYR A 27 -8.31 -16.48 13.95
N PRO A 28 -8.06 -17.15 15.09
CA PRO A 28 -6.79 -17.79 15.38
C PRO A 28 -6.54 -19.04 14.51
N ARG A 29 -7.57 -19.66 13.92
CA ARG A 29 -7.41 -20.84 13.07
C ARG A 29 -7.14 -20.46 11.63
N ARG A 30 -6.23 -21.16 10.95
CA ARG A 30 -5.85 -20.89 9.54
C ARG A 30 -6.99 -21.12 8.54
N GLU A 31 -7.78 -22.15 8.79
CA GLU A 31 -8.80 -22.65 7.88
C GLU A 31 -10.05 -21.77 7.79
N SER A 32 -10.18 -20.75 8.65
CA SER A 32 -11.41 -19.96 8.72
C SER A 32 -11.52 -18.85 7.67
N LEU A 33 -10.41 -18.36 7.12
CA LEU A 33 -10.37 -17.22 6.19
C LEU A 33 -9.14 -17.33 5.27
N ASP A 34 -9.37 -17.09 3.98
CA ASP A 34 -8.32 -17.03 2.97
C ASP A 34 -7.37 -15.84 3.19
N PHE A 35 -6.17 -15.89 2.61
CA PHE A 35 -5.16 -14.84 2.78
C PHE A 35 -5.67 -13.45 2.35
N TRP A 36 -6.41 -13.39 1.24
CA TRP A 36 -6.99 -12.15 0.72
C TRP A 36 -8.11 -11.61 1.61
N GLU A 37 -8.96 -12.48 2.12
CA GLU A 37 -10.04 -12.10 3.03
C GLU A 37 -9.45 -11.60 4.35
N ARG A 38 -8.43 -12.26 4.90
CA ARG A 38 -7.70 -11.79 6.10
C ARG A 38 -7.10 -10.41 5.88
N MET A 39 -6.53 -10.16 4.70
CA MET A 39 -5.98 -8.85 4.36
C MET A 39 -7.09 -7.79 4.31
N GLY A 40 -8.20 -8.04 3.64
CA GLY A 40 -9.34 -7.11 3.59
C GLY A 40 -9.92 -6.83 4.98
N VAL A 41 -10.17 -7.88 5.76
CA VAL A 41 -10.72 -7.78 7.13
C VAL A 41 -9.72 -7.07 8.05
N SER A 42 -8.41 -7.32 7.91
CA SER A 42 -7.39 -6.62 8.69
C SER A 42 -7.35 -5.13 8.38
N LEU A 43 -7.57 -4.72 7.13
CA LEU A 43 -7.59 -3.32 6.75
C LEU A 43 -8.81 -2.62 7.35
N GLY A 44 -9.99 -3.24 7.26
CA GLY A 44 -11.22 -2.72 7.87
C GLY A 44 -11.12 -2.62 9.40
N LEU A 45 -10.60 -3.65 10.06
CA LEU A 45 -10.36 -3.64 11.51
C LEU A 45 -9.29 -2.62 11.92
N GLY A 46 -8.25 -2.43 11.11
CA GLY A 46 -7.25 -1.40 11.31
C GLY A 46 -7.88 -0.02 11.36
N VAL A 47 -8.73 0.31 10.38
CA VAL A 47 -9.47 1.59 10.35
C VAL A 47 -10.34 1.75 11.59
N LEU A 48 -11.09 0.71 11.96
CA LEU A 48 -11.97 0.73 13.12
C LEU A 48 -11.18 0.99 14.43
N VAL A 49 -10.05 0.31 14.60
CA VAL A 49 -9.17 0.48 15.77
C VAL A 49 -8.59 1.88 15.80
N LEU A 50 -8.11 2.42 14.68
CA LEU A 50 -7.55 3.78 14.64
C LEU A 50 -8.60 4.86 14.92
N ILE A 51 -9.83 4.71 14.40
CA ILE A 51 -10.94 5.63 14.70
C ILE A 51 -11.26 5.60 16.20
N TYR A 52 -11.39 4.40 16.77
CA TYR A 52 -11.63 4.25 18.20
C TYR A 52 -10.52 4.87 19.04
N LEU A 53 -9.26 4.64 18.66
CA LEU A 53 -8.11 5.19 19.37
C LEU A 53 -8.06 6.72 19.26
N GLY A 54 -8.33 7.26 18.07
CA GLY A 54 -8.44 8.70 17.85
C GLY A 54 -9.54 9.32 18.70
N PHE A 55 -10.69 8.66 18.81
CA PHE A 55 -11.80 9.10 19.67
C PHE A 55 -11.42 9.09 21.16
N VAL A 56 -10.76 8.03 21.64
CA VAL A 56 -10.29 7.93 23.02
C VAL A 56 -9.24 9.01 23.34
N LEU A 57 -8.30 9.26 22.43
CA LEU A 57 -7.28 10.30 22.56
C LEU A 57 -7.86 11.72 22.46
N ALA A 58 -8.98 11.88 21.74
CA ALA A 58 -9.67 13.16 21.60
C ALA A 58 -10.43 13.59 22.86
N GLN A 59 -10.53 12.73 23.89
CA GLN A 59 -11.23 13.10 25.11
C GLN A 59 -10.55 14.30 25.82
N PRO A 60 -11.33 15.28 26.30
CA PRO A 60 -10.81 16.56 26.80
C PRO A 60 -9.94 16.46 28.07
N GLY A 61 -9.85 15.28 28.69
CA GLY A 61 -8.96 15.01 29.82
C GLY A 61 -7.53 14.61 29.43
N VAL A 62 -7.31 14.16 28.19
CA VAL A 62 -6.03 13.54 27.82
C VAL A 62 -5.09 14.52 27.11
N LYS A 63 -5.60 15.60 26.47
CA LYS A 63 -4.82 16.68 25.79
C LYS A 63 -3.55 16.19 25.04
N MET A 64 -3.62 14.98 24.49
CA MET A 64 -2.50 14.25 23.89
C MET A 64 -2.81 13.98 22.40
N LEU A 65 -3.32 14.99 21.69
CA LEU A 65 -3.44 14.94 20.22
C LEU A 65 -2.09 15.13 19.49
N THR A 66 -0.98 14.99 20.19
CA THR A 66 0.33 14.97 19.55
C THR A 66 0.56 13.60 18.88
N LEU A 67 1.37 13.58 17.82
CA LEU A 67 1.65 12.36 17.07
C LEU A 67 2.27 11.26 17.96
N VAL A 68 3.09 11.67 18.94
CA VAL A 68 3.83 10.77 19.83
C VAL A 68 2.92 9.90 20.71
N PRO A 69 1.99 10.46 21.52
CA PRO A 69 1.06 9.66 22.32
C PRO A 69 0.11 8.82 21.46
N PHE A 70 -0.25 9.28 20.26
CA PHE A 70 -1.01 8.47 19.32
C PHE A 70 -0.22 7.21 18.92
N ILE A 71 1.05 7.35 18.50
CA ILE A 71 1.91 6.22 18.16
C ILE A 71 2.10 5.29 19.38
N LEU A 72 2.34 5.85 20.57
CA LEU A 72 2.47 5.07 21.80
C LEU A 72 1.19 4.28 22.12
N ALA A 73 0.01 4.89 21.95
CA ALA A 73 -1.26 4.21 22.15
C ALA A 73 -1.47 3.09 21.14
N VAL A 74 -1.14 3.31 19.86
CA VAL A 74 -1.20 2.27 18.82
C VAL A 74 -0.27 1.11 19.19
N LEU A 75 0.97 1.41 19.60
CA LEU A 75 1.93 0.39 20.05
C LEU A 75 1.43 -0.36 21.28
N GLY A 76 0.84 0.32 22.26
CA GLY A 76 0.25 -0.29 23.45
C GLY A 76 -0.89 -1.26 23.10
N VAL A 77 -1.79 -0.85 22.20
CA VAL A 77 -2.87 -1.72 21.70
C VAL A 77 -2.31 -2.90 20.90
N CYS A 78 -1.29 -2.69 20.07
CA CYS A 78 -0.60 -3.77 19.37
C CYS A 78 0.01 -4.78 20.36
N LEU A 79 0.70 -4.33 21.40
CA LEU A 79 1.25 -5.21 22.44
C LEU A 79 0.14 -5.99 23.15
N LEU A 80 -0.97 -5.33 23.47
CA LEU A 80 -2.14 -5.97 24.07
C LEU A 80 -2.71 -7.06 23.15
N PHE A 81 -2.87 -6.80 21.86
CA PHE A 81 -3.34 -7.80 20.91
C PHE A 81 -2.36 -8.94 20.69
N VAL A 82 -1.05 -8.66 20.66
CA VAL A 82 -0.02 -9.73 20.62
C VAL A 82 -0.14 -10.61 21.86
N PHE A 83 -0.31 -10.01 23.03
CA PHE A 83 -0.43 -10.75 24.29
C PHE A 83 -1.72 -11.60 24.34
N ILE A 84 -2.85 -11.05 23.91
CA ILE A 84 -4.11 -11.80 23.81
C ILE A 84 -3.99 -12.91 22.75
N ALA A 85 -3.39 -12.63 21.60
CA ALA A 85 -3.16 -13.61 20.55
C ALA A 85 -2.21 -14.73 21.01
N TYR A 86 -1.22 -14.40 21.85
CA TYR A 86 -0.33 -15.37 22.47
C TYR A 86 -1.11 -16.32 23.39
N TRP A 87 -1.89 -15.78 24.32
CA TRP A 87 -2.69 -16.60 25.22
C TRP A 87 -3.73 -17.46 24.49
N ARG A 88 -4.29 -16.95 23.40
CA ARG A 88 -5.28 -17.66 22.59
C ARG A 88 -4.66 -18.70 21.64
N GLY A 89 -3.34 -18.79 21.55
CA GLY A 89 -2.63 -19.70 20.64
C GLY A 89 -2.60 -19.23 19.18
N GLY A 90 -3.02 -17.99 18.89
CA GLY A 90 -3.01 -17.41 17.54
C GLY A 90 -1.60 -17.13 17.01
N LEU A 91 -0.57 -17.08 17.87
CA LEU A 91 0.81 -16.89 17.44
C LEU A 91 1.36 -18.06 16.61
N GLU A 92 0.86 -19.29 16.77
CA GLU A 92 1.29 -20.40 15.89
C GLU A 92 1.03 -20.08 14.42
N VAL A 93 -0.11 -19.43 14.13
CA VAL A 93 -0.45 -19.03 12.77
C VAL A 93 0.50 -17.97 12.26
N ALA A 94 0.83 -16.96 13.08
CA ALA A 94 1.82 -15.95 12.74
C ALA A 94 3.19 -16.57 12.45
N ILE A 95 3.67 -17.48 13.32
CA ILE A 95 4.97 -18.17 13.16
C ILE A 95 5.00 -19.00 11.87
N ILE A 96 3.92 -19.72 11.54
CA ILE A 96 3.88 -20.51 10.31
C ILE A 96 3.88 -19.58 9.07
N TYR A 97 3.22 -18.41 9.13
CA TYR A 97 3.24 -17.43 8.05
C TYR A 97 4.62 -16.82 7.90
N GLU A 98 5.27 -16.47 9.00
CA GLU A 98 6.64 -15.98 9.02
C GLU A 98 7.60 -17.02 8.41
N ARG A 99 7.49 -18.30 8.79
CA ARG A 99 8.27 -19.40 8.19
C ARG A 99 7.99 -19.58 6.71
N ALA A 100 6.75 -19.38 6.25
CA ALA A 100 6.40 -19.46 4.83
C ALA A 100 6.99 -18.28 4.05
N LEU A 101 6.91 -17.07 4.61
CA LEU A 101 7.47 -15.86 4.02
C LEU A 101 9.00 -15.93 3.96
N MET A 102 9.65 -16.36 5.04
CA MET A 102 11.09 -16.58 5.10
C MET A 102 11.54 -17.61 4.05
N ARG A 103 10.76 -18.68 3.82
CA ARG A 103 11.02 -19.64 2.74
C ARG A 103 10.93 -19.02 1.34
N LYS A 104 9.99 -18.09 1.10
CA LYS A 104 9.92 -17.36 -0.18
C LYS A 104 11.11 -16.41 -0.35
N ILE A 105 11.47 -15.68 0.70
CA ILE A 105 12.61 -14.73 0.69
C ILE A 105 13.93 -15.48 0.52
N SER A 106 14.11 -16.64 1.16
CA SER A 106 15.31 -17.45 1.00
C SER A 106 15.42 -18.02 -0.42
N ARG A 107 14.31 -18.44 -1.04
CA ARG A 107 14.28 -18.81 -2.46
C ARG A 107 14.68 -17.65 -3.37
N LEU A 108 14.18 -16.45 -3.12
CA LEU A 108 14.58 -15.26 -3.89
C LEU A 108 16.08 -14.96 -3.73
N ARG A 109 16.62 -15.05 -2.51
CA ARG A 109 18.05 -14.91 -2.25
C ARG A 109 18.87 -15.98 -2.98
N TYR A 110 18.40 -17.23 -2.97
CA TYR A 110 19.04 -18.34 -3.67
C TYR A 110 19.06 -18.12 -5.19
N VAL A 111 17.92 -17.75 -5.78
CA VAL A 111 17.81 -17.43 -7.21
C VAL A 111 18.71 -16.25 -7.59
N ARG A 112 18.80 -15.21 -6.74
CA ARG A 112 19.69 -14.07 -6.97
C ARG A 112 21.16 -14.48 -6.91
N ALA A 113 21.53 -15.37 -5.99
CA ALA A 113 22.88 -15.93 -5.91
C ALA A 113 23.21 -16.80 -7.14
N LEU A 114 22.25 -17.59 -7.62
CA LEU A 114 22.38 -18.40 -8.83
C LEU A 114 22.56 -17.52 -10.08
N MET A 115 21.73 -16.49 -10.24
CA MET A 115 21.86 -15.49 -11.31
C MET A 115 23.26 -14.84 -11.34
N ARG A 116 23.82 -14.51 -10.17
CA ARG A 116 25.20 -13.98 -10.08
C ARG A 116 26.26 -14.99 -10.49
N LYS A 117 26.04 -16.30 -10.26
CA LYS A 117 26.95 -17.34 -10.75
C LYS A 117 26.83 -17.50 -12.26
N ILE A 118 25.61 -17.52 -12.80
CA ILE A 118 25.36 -17.63 -14.25
C ILE A 118 25.93 -16.42 -14.99
N SER A 119 25.81 -15.21 -14.44
CA SER A 119 26.37 -14.00 -15.06
C SER A 119 27.90 -14.03 -15.14
N ARG A 120 28.58 -14.75 -14.24
CA ARG A 120 30.04 -14.98 -14.30
C ARG A 120 30.42 -16.03 -15.34
N LEU A 121 29.52 -16.94 -15.68
CA LEU A 121 29.73 -17.95 -16.72
C LEU A 121 29.39 -17.43 -18.12
N ARG A 122 28.79 -16.24 -18.23
CA ARG A 122 28.55 -15.63 -19.53
C ARG A 122 29.90 -15.21 -20.10
N PRO A 123 30.32 -15.76 -21.26
CA PRO A 123 31.57 -15.35 -21.88
C PRO A 123 31.53 -13.82 -22.09
N PRO A 124 32.67 -13.13 -21.89
CA PRO A 124 32.73 -11.69 -22.11
C PRO A 124 32.19 -11.40 -23.51
N LYS A 125 31.23 -10.46 -23.61
CA LYS A 125 30.75 -10.00 -24.92
C LYS A 125 31.99 -9.71 -25.78
N PRO A 126 32.08 -10.28 -27.00
CA PRO A 126 33.17 -9.95 -27.90
C PRO A 126 33.29 -8.43 -27.94
N LYS A 127 34.51 -7.92 -27.71
CA LYS A 127 34.76 -6.47 -27.81
C LYS A 127 34.15 -6.01 -29.13
N PRO A 128 33.39 -4.89 -29.15
CA PRO A 128 32.92 -4.32 -30.39
C PRO A 128 34.16 -4.18 -31.28
N VAL A 129 34.20 -4.94 -32.37
CA VAL A 129 35.23 -4.75 -33.38
C VAL A 129 35.10 -3.28 -33.78
N PRO A 130 36.20 -2.49 -33.77
CA PRO A 130 36.16 -1.12 -34.22
C PRO A 130 35.40 -1.10 -35.55
N PRO A 131 34.35 -0.27 -35.68
CA PRO A 131 33.55 -0.27 -36.90
C PRO A 131 34.52 -0.03 -38.05
N GLU A 132 34.68 -1.06 -38.88
CA GLU A 132 35.39 -0.98 -40.15
C GLU A 132 34.80 0.24 -40.87
N GLU A 133 35.66 1.24 -41.14
CA GLU A 133 35.26 2.52 -41.72
C GLU A 133 34.40 2.24 -42.95
N LYS A 134 33.09 2.40 -42.81
CA LYS A 134 32.20 2.37 -43.96
C LYS A 134 32.59 3.54 -44.85
N PRO A 135 32.84 3.32 -46.15
CA PRO A 135 33.06 4.40 -47.09
C PRO A 135 31.90 5.39 -47.01
N THR A 136 32.26 6.65 -46.89
CA THR A 136 31.41 7.83 -46.84
C THR A 136 30.29 7.72 -47.89
N PRO A 137 29.00 7.70 -47.50
CA PRO A 137 27.91 7.83 -48.45
C PRO A 137 28.01 9.20 -49.13
N PRO A 138 27.84 9.29 -50.45
CA PRO A 138 27.79 10.57 -51.13
C PRO A 138 26.63 11.40 -50.60
N GLU A 139 26.95 12.67 -50.36
CA GLU A 139 26.09 13.77 -49.95
C GLU A 139 24.72 13.71 -50.64
N GLN A 140 23.68 13.37 -49.87
CA GLN A 140 22.30 13.45 -50.35
C GLN A 140 21.89 14.93 -50.41
N PRO A 141 21.34 15.42 -51.53
CA PRO A 141 20.80 16.78 -51.62
C PRO A 141 19.62 16.94 -50.65
N HIS A 142 19.62 18.06 -49.93
CA HIS A 142 18.52 18.50 -49.10
C HIS A 142 17.18 18.48 -49.87
N PRO A 143 16.13 17.82 -49.34
CA PRO A 143 14.77 18.02 -49.81
C PRO A 143 14.25 19.42 -49.42
N PRO A 144 13.42 20.05 -50.25
CA PRO A 144 12.91 21.41 -50.04
C PRO A 144 11.94 21.53 -48.86
N GLU A 145 11.88 22.74 -48.29
CA GLU A 145 10.82 23.23 -47.41
C GLU A 145 9.42 22.84 -47.92
N GLU A 146 8.68 22.05 -47.14
CA GLU A 146 7.26 21.81 -47.38
C GLU A 146 6.44 22.11 -46.10
N LEU A 147 5.94 23.35 -46.08
CA LEU A 147 4.62 23.85 -45.64
C LEU A 147 4.04 23.54 -44.24
N PRO A 148 3.17 24.45 -43.74
CA PRO A 148 2.84 24.60 -42.32
C PRO A 148 1.87 23.53 -41.80
N ALA A 149 2.01 23.28 -40.50
CA ALA A 149 1.14 22.42 -39.71
C ALA A 149 -0.35 22.82 -39.83
N PRO A 150 -1.28 21.85 -39.95
CA PRO A 150 -2.70 22.11 -39.85
C PRO A 150 -3.08 22.55 -38.42
N PRO A 151 -4.12 23.39 -38.28
CA PRO A 151 -4.47 24.08 -37.04
C PRO A 151 -4.95 23.13 -35.94
N GLU A 152 -4.56 23.46 -34.69
CA GLU A 152 -4.99 22.83 -33.44
C GLU A 152 -6.51 22.65 -33.38
N GLU A 153 -6.94 21.39 -33.27
CA GLU A 153 -8.29 21.01 -32.93
C GLU A 153 -8.53 21.32 -31.45
N LYS A 154 -9.26 22.41 -31.17
CA LYS A 154 -9.73 22.76 -29.82
C LYS A 154 -10.55 21.61 -29.23
N PRO A 155 -10.22 21.09 -28.04
CA PRO A 155 -11.11 20.18 -27.33
C PRO A 155 -12.41 20.89 -26.96
N ALA A 156 -13.54 20.22 -27.22
CA ALA A 156 -14.87 20.64 -26.81
C ALA A 156 -14.98 20.76 -25.28
N PRO A 157 -15.83 21.66 -24.75
CA PRO A 157 -16.07 21.80 -23.32
C PRO A 157 -16.70 20.52 -22.73
N PRO A 158 -16.36 20.15 -21.48
CA PRO A 158 -16.91 18.97 -20.83
C PRO A 158 -18.43 19.08 -20.67
N GLU A 159 -19.13 18.02 -21.06
CA GLU A 159 -20.56 17.82 -20.82
C GLU A 159 -20.89 18.02 -19.33
N GLU A 160 -21.83 18.91 -19.05
CA GLU A 160 -22.43 19.08 -17.74
C GLU A 160 -23.14 17.78 -17.33
N LEU A 161 -22.63 17.13 -16.28
CA LEU A 161 -23.32 16.02 -15.63
C LEU A 161 -24.59 16.54 -14.95
N PRO A 162 -25.74 15.85 -15.11
CA PRO A 162 -27.02 16.28 -14.57
C PRO A 162 -27.04 16.29 -13.04
N ALA A 163 -27.73 17.31 -12.52
CA ALA A 163 -27.93 17.59 -11.11
C ALA A 163 -28.40 16.37 -10.31
N GLN A 164 -27.78 16.17 -9.14
CA GLN A 164 -28.21 15.25 -8.12
C GLN A 164 -29.65 15.57 -7.69
N PRO A 165 -30.56 14.57 -7.60
CA PRO A 165 -31.91 14.80 -7.12
C PRO A 165 -31.93 15.22 -5.64
N PRO A 166 -32.89 16.06 -5.24
CA PRO A 166 -32.99 16.60 -3.89
C PRO A 166 -33.18 15.47 -2.86
N GLN A 167 -32.39 15.50 -1.80
CA GLN A 167 -32.58 14.63 -0.64
C GLN A 167 -33.87 15.01 0.11
N PRO A 168 -34.66 14.04 0.58
CA PRO A 168 -35.84 14.30 1.40
C PRO A 168 -35.45 14.88 2.77
N PRO A 169 -36.30 15.74 3.36
CA PRO A 169 -36.02 16.42 4.62
C PRO A 169 -35.90 15.45 5.79
N GLU A 170 -34.88 15.66 6.63
CA GLU A 170 -34.68 14.94 7.89
C GLU A 170 -35.92 15.07 8.79
N GLU A 171 -36.53 13.92 9.07
CA GLU A 171 -37.58 13.76 10.06
C GLU A 171 -37.01 14.02 11.45
N LYS A 172 -37.27 15.23 11.95
CA LYS A 172 -36.98 15.69 13.30
C LYS A 172 -37.73 14.80 14.29
N ARG A 173 -37.10 13.74 14.80
CA ARG A 173 -37.64 12.97 15.92
C ARG A 173 -37.47 13.76 17.21
N GLU A 174 -38.53 14.48 17.52
CA GLU A 174 -38.81 15.05 18.82
C GLU A 174 -38.96 13.96 19.89
N SER A 175 -38.29 14.22 21.00
CA SER A 175 -38.80 14.08 22.38
C SER A 175 -39.36 12.72 22.81
N GLY A 176 -38.61 12.12 23.74
CA GLY A 176 -39.11 11.14 24.68
C GLY A 176 -38.44 11.36 26.04
N GLU A 177 -38.72 12.51 26.67
CA GLU A 177 -38.50 12.72 28.10
C GLU A 177 -39.49 11.82 28.85
N GLY A 178 -38.98 10.89 29.65
CA GLY A 178 -39.79 9.93 30.40
C GLY A 178 -39.18 9.67 31.77
N VAL A 179 -39.68 10.44 32.74
CA VAL A 179 -39.92 10.18 34.18
C VAL A 179 -38.88 9.41 34.98
#